data_AF-A0A1E4I778-F1
#
_entry.id   AF-A0A1E4I778-F1
#
_cell.length_a   1.000
_cell.length_b   1.000
_cell.length_c   1.000
_cell.angle_alpha   90.00
_cell.angle_beta   90.00
_cell.angle_gamma   90.00
#
_symmetry.space_group_name_H-M   'P 1'
#
loop_
_entity.id
_entity.type
_entity.pdbx_description
1 polymer ?
#
loop_
_entity_poly.entity_id
_entity_poly.type
_entity_poly.pdbx_seq_one_letter_code
_entity_poly.pdbx_strand_id
1 'polypeptide(L)' 'MHSRQEVEPETLKRIASQIAGIPISNKEAAEHALAVEAFMQEVDALRRLPLKDIAPPLVFAPERHDT' A
#
# COMPACT_ATOMS: atom_id res chain seq x y z
N MET A 1 14.34 -14.95 2.79
CA MET A 1 13.26 -14.53 1.88
C MET A 1 12.04 -14.25 2.73
N HIS A 2 11.59 -13.01 2.83
CA HIS A 2 10.33 -12.71 3.51
C HIS A 2 9.18 -13.04 2.57
N SER A 3 8.37 -14.03 2.94
CA SER A 3 7.09 -14.29 2.28
C SER A 3 6.12 -13.20 2.67
N ARG A 4 5.55 -12.50 1.67
CA ARG A 4 4.49 -11.52 1.90
C ARG A 4 3.28 -12.23 2.53
N GLN A 5 2.65 -11.58 3.51
CA GLN A 5 1.35 -12.01 4.03
C GLN A 5 0.23 -11.49 3.12
N GLU A 6 -0.81 -12.30 2.96
CA GLU A 6 -2.01 -11.95 2.18
C GLU A 6 -2.76 -10.79 2.83
N VAL A 7 -3.43 -9.97 2.02
CA VAL A 7 -4.23 -8.85 2.53
C VAL A 7 -5.59 -9.36 3.03
N GLU A 8 -5.75 -9.40 4.35
CA GLU A 8 -7.03 -9.73 4.98
C GLU A 8 -7.99 -8.53 5.01
N PRO A 9 -9.33 -8.75 4.94
CA PRO A 9 -10.33 -7.69 5.06
C PRO A 9 -10.20 -6.84 6.33
N GLU A 10 -9.82 -7.43 7.47
CA GLU A 10 -9.61 -6.69 8.72
C GLU A 10 -8.42 -5.73 8.63
N THR A 11 -7.42 -6.05 7.81
CA THR A 11 -6.30 -5.13 7.55
C THR A 11 -6.79 -3.89 6.81
N LEU A 12 -7.69 -4.05 5.83
CA LEU A 12 -8.27 -2.90 5.11
C LEU A 12 -9.13 -2.04 6.02
N LYS A 13 -9.96 -2.62 6.89
CA LYS A 13 -10.76 -1.86 7.86
C LYS A 13 -9.89 -1.02 8.80
N ARG A 14 -8.81 -1.62 9.31
CA ARG A 14 -7.85 -0.93 10.18
C ARG A 14 -7.17 0.22 9.42
N ILE A 15 -6.71 0.00 8.19
CA ILE A 15 -6.06 1.05 7.39
C ILE A 15 -7.03 2.16 7.03
N ALA A 16 -8.25 1.84 6.59
CA ALA A 16 -9.25 2.83 6.18
C ALA A 16 -9.65 3.73 7.36
N SER A 17 -9.82 3.17 8.55
CA SER A 17 -10.11 3.95 9.76
C SER A 17 -8.92 4.77 10.25
N GLN A 18 -7.70 4.23 10.23
CA GLN A 18 -6.52 4.89 10.80
C GLN A 18 -5.86 5.92 9.87
N ILE A 19 -5.82 5.64 8.57
CA ILE A 19 -5.08 6.45 7.59
C ILE A 19 -6.04 7.32 6.78
N ALA A 20 -7.14 6.75 6.28
CA ALA A 20 -8.10 7.49 5.48
C ALA A 20 -9.14 8.23 6.33
N GLY A 21 -9.30 7.88 7.60
CA GLY A 21 -10.34 8.42 8.49
C GLY A 21 -11.76 8.04 8.08
N ILE A 22 -11.91 7.08 7.17
CA ILE A 22 -13.19 6.64 6.61
C ILE A 22 -13.37 5.17 6.98
N PRO A 23 -14.17 4.85 8.01
CA PRO A 23 -14.46 3.46 8.31
C PRO A 23 -15.26 2.82 7.17
N ILE A 24 -14.87 1.62 6.77
CA ILE A 24 -15.56 0.82 5.76
C ILE A 24 -16.28 -0.36 6.41
N SER A 25 -17.39 -0.78 5.81
CA SER A 25 -18.15 -1.94 6.26
C SER A 25 -17.40 -3.25 5.99
N ASN A 26 -17.82 -4.33 6.67
CA ASN A 26 -17.26 -5.67 6.42
C ASN A 26 -17.44 -6.13 4.97
N LYS A 27 -18.56 -5.74 4.34
CA LYS A 27 -18.86 -6.09 2.95
C LYS A 27 -17.88 -5.39 2.00
N GLU A 28 -17.72 -4.07 2.14
CA GLU A 28 -16.76 -3.30 1.34
C GLU A 28 -15.33 -3.80 1.55
N ALA A 29 -14.95 -4.09 2.79
CA ALA A 29 -13.62 -4.63 3.08
C ALA A 29 -13.35 -5.98 2.40
N ALA A 30 -14.35 -6.89 2.37
CA ALA A 30 -14.21 -8.17 1.70
C ALA A 30 -14.14 -8.02 0.17
N GLU A 31 -14.97 -7.15 -0.41
CA GLU A 31 -14.97 -6.86 -1.85
C GLU A 31 -13.64 -6.23 -2.30
N HIS A 32 -13.09 -5.32 -1.50
CA HIS A 32 -11.83 -4.63 -1.81
C HIS A 32 -10.59 -5.48 -1.51
N ALA A 33 -10.64 -6.43 -0.58
CA ALA A 33 -9.50 -7.28 -0.23
C ALA A 33 -8.94 -8.02 -1.45
N LEU A 34 -9.81 -8.59 -2.28
CA LEU A 34 -9.40 -9.30 -3.50
C LEU A 34 -8.69 -8.38 -4.50
N ALA A 35 -9.21 -7.17 -4.71
CA ALA A 35 -8.62 -6.20 -5.64
C ALA A 35 -7.26 -5.69 -5.15
N VAL A 36 -7.15 -5.39 -3.85
CA VAL A 36 -5.89 -4.94 -3.24
C VAL A 36 -4.86 -6.06 -3.23
N GLU A 37 -5.28 -7.29 -2.95
CA GLU A 37 -4.41 -8.46 -2.97
C GLU A 37 -3.79 -8.68 -4.36
N ALA A 38 -4.60 -8.62 -5.43
CA ALA A 38 -4.10 -8.71 -6.80
C ALA A 38 -3.06 -7.62 -7.11
N PHE A 39 -3.34 -6.37 -6.73
CA PHE A 39 -2.38 -5.27 -6.89
C PHE A 39 -1.09 -5.50 -6.10
N MET A 40 -1.18 -5.99 -4.87
CA MET A 40 -0.01 -6.25 -4.03
C MET A 40 0.87 -7.38 -4.58
N GLN A 41 0.31 -8.34 -5.31
CA GLN A 41 1.09 -9.36 -6.03
C GLN A 41 1.90 -8.75 -7.18
N GLU A 42 1.34 -7.80 -7.92
CA GLU A 42 2.08 -7.06 -8.96
C GLU A 42 3.20 -6.21 -8.35
N VAL A 43 2.95 -5.54 -7.22
CA VAL A 43 3.98 -4.80 -6.49
C VAL A 43 5.09 -5.74 -5.99
N ASP A 44 4.76 -6.96 -5.56
CA ASP A 44 5.77 -7.95 -5.16
C ASP A 44 6.67 -8.37 -6.32
N ALA A 45 6.14 -8.41 -7.55
CA ALA A 45 6.96 -8.63 -8.75
C ALA A 45 7.97 -7.49 -8.95
N LEU A 46 7.58 -6.23 -8.71
CA LEU A 46 8.49 -5.08 -8.78
C LEU A 46 9.61 -5.14 -7.73
N ARG A 47 9.33 -5.66 -6.53
CA ARG A 47 10.34 -5.83 -5.46
C ARG A 47 11.45 -6.81 -5.82
N ARG A 48 11.21 -7.69 -6.79
CA ARG A 48 12.21 -8.67 -7.27
C ARG A 48 13.14 -8.08 -8.33
N LEU A 49 12.89 -6.85 -8.77
CA LEU A 49 13.79 -6.17 -9.70
C LEU A 49 15.16 -5.95 -9.03
N PRO A 50 16.27 -6.11 -9.76
CA PRO A 50 17.61 -5.90 -9.24
C PRO A 50 17.91 -4.39 -9.13
N LEU A 51 17.21 -3.71 -8.22
CA LEU A 51 17.37 -2.29 -7.92
C LEU A 51 18.60 -2.07 -7.03
N LYS A 52 19.78 -2.50 -7.49
CA LYS A 52 21.04 -2.20 -6.82
C LYS A 52 21.65 -0.95 -7.46
N ASP A 53 22.09 -0.01 -6.63
CA ASP A 53 22.82 1.19 -7.03
C ASP A 53 22.03 2.16 -7.94
N ILE A 54 20.69 2.08 -7.93
CA ILE A 54 19.81 3.04 -8.61
C ILE A 54 19.35 4.08 -7.59
N ALA A 55 19.75 5.35 -7.80
CA ALA A 55 19.22 6.46 -7.02
C ALA A 55 17.71 6.63 -7.28
N PRO A 56 16.88 6.84 -6.25
CA PRO A 56 15.47 7.17 -6.45
C PRO A 56 15.34 8.43 -7.32
N PRO A 57 14.31 8.52 -8.18
CA PRO A 57 14.07 9.73 -8.95
C PRO A 57 13.85 10.91 -8.01
N LEU A 58 14.41 12.08 -8.38
CA LEU A 58 14.18 13.34 -7.67
C LEU A 58 12.69 13.70 -7.77
N VAL A 59 11.98 13.53 -6.66
CA VAL A 59 10.60 14.03 -6.51
C VAL A 59 10.68 15.44 -5.96
N PHE A 60 10.26 16.43 -6.73
CA PHE A 60 10.13 17.80 -6.23
C PHE A 60 9.02 17.83 -5.17
N ALA A 61 9.41 17.91 -3.90
CA ALA A 61 8.50 18.19 -2.80
C ALA A 61 8.66 19.68 -2.45
N PRO A 62 7.64 20.52 -2.65
CA PRO A 62 7.73 21.91 -2.22
C PRO A 62 7.89 21.93 -0.69
N GLU A 63 8.97 22.55 -0.22
CA GLU A 63 9.17 22.76 1.21
C GLU A 63 8.01 23.60 1.76
N ARG A 64 7.39 23.14 2.86
CA ARG A 64 6.53 24.01 3.66
C ARG A 64 7.42 25.07 4.27
N HIS A 65 7.39 26.28 3.72
CA HIS A 65 7.81 27.46 4.46
C HIS A 65 6.73 27.73 5.51
N ASP A 66 6.98 27.31 6.75
CA ASP A 66 6.22 27.78 7.89
C ASP A 66 6.53 29.28 8.05
N THR A 67 5.59 30.13 7.61
CA THR A 67 5.55 31.57 7.91
C THR A 67 4.73 31.84 9.15
#